data_AF-A0A2V6J1X5-F1
#
_entry.id   AF-A0A2V6J1X5-F1
#
_cell.length_a   1.000
_cell.length_b   1.000
_cell.length_c   1.000
_cell.angle_alpha   90.00
_cell.angle_beta   90.00
_cell.angle_gamma   90.00
#
_symmetry.space_group_name_H-M   'P 1'
#
loop_
_entity.id
_entity.type
_entity.pdbx_description
1 polymer ?
#
loop_
_entity_poly.entity_id
_entity_poly.type
_entity_poly.pdbx_seq_one_letter_code
_entity_poly.pdbx_strand_id
1 'polypeptide(L)'
;MKDTLLYENHRRQSATHTKRDAYDRHCFVMSRTALQFKKFARFEPRSTPLDDASLAARIRAVTRQAAWAEPLPDNERIVFPGYKELKEMSKAHRELVQLNIGHGWPSYFRVSNARMIFQDGTGYQERTHARLNAALARGELFIAFLTTYPRFSINHSVLIYELKSSSPNPGVDHYLVYDPNHPESPRDLTWSAHDRAFSYQKDWDFIGGFVRVYQVYGKPLQ
;
A
#
# COMPACT_ATOMS: atom_id res chain seq x y z
N MET A 1 1.49 -5.13 -12.96
CA MET A 1 1.92 -4.34 -11.79
C MET A 1 3.35 -3.84 -11.95
N LYS A 2 3.58 -2.53 -11.94
CA LYS A 2 4.87 -1.89 -12.31
C LYS A 2 5.35 -0.80 -11.32
N ASP A 3 4.52 -0.46 -10.33
CA ASP A 3 4.71 0.70 -9.44
C ASP A 3 5.13 0.32 -8.01
N THR A 4 6.00 -0.69 -7.86
CA THR A 4 6.37 -1.25 -6.55
C THR A 4 7.71 -0.74 -6.05
N LEU A 5 7.75 -0.17 -4.84
CA LEU A 5 9.00 0.24 -4.20
C LEU A 5 9.81 -0.99 -3.72
N LEU A 6 11.11 -1.02 -4.02
CA LEU A 6 12.04 -1.98 -3.44
C LEU A 6 12.61 -1.41 -2.13
N TYR A 7 12.19 -1.97 -1.01
CA TYR A 7 12.82 -1.75 0.29
C TYR A 7 13.37 -3.06 0.80
N GLU A 8 14.68 -3.17 0.92
CA GLU A 8 15.35 -4.40 1.37
C GLU A 8 15.92 -4.15 2.76
N ASN A 9 15.33 -4.79 3.77
CA ASN A 9 15.81 -4.75 5.15
C ASN A 9 17.04 -5.67 5.27
N HIS A 10 18.22 -5.10 5.56
CA HIS A 10 19.38 -5.92 5.91
C HIS A 10 19.09 -6.71 7.20
N ARG A 11 19.03 -8.04 7.06
CA ARG A 11 19.00 -9.00 8.17
C ARG A 11 20.25 -8.84 9.05
N ARG A 12 20.03 -8.39 10.29
CA ARG A 12 20.78 -8.87 11.46
C ARG A 12 19.77 -9.31 12.52
N GLN A 13 19.73 -10.62 12.75
CA GLN A 13 19.05 -11.25 13.87
C GLN A 13 19.50 -10.57 15.17
N SER A 14 18.60 -9.85 15.83
CA SER A 14 18.71 -9.53 17.25
C SER A 14 17.32 -9.13 17.72
N ALA A 15 16.81 -9.90 18.68
CA ALA A 15 15.47 -9.81 19.23
C ALA A 15 15.38 -8.66 20.22
N THR A 16 14.72 -7.55 19.84
CA THR A 16 14.24 -6.53 20.79
C THR A 16 12.94 -5.91 20.26
N HIS A 17 11.98 -5.67 21.17
CA HIS A 17 10.66 -5.10 20.90
C HIS A 17 10.70 -3.78 20.09
N THR A 18 11.78 -3.01 20.20
CA THR A 18 12.01 -1.75 19.48
C THR A 18 12.15 -1.90 17.96
N LYS A 19 12.52 -3.08 17.43
CA LYS A 19 12.55 -3.32 15.97
C LYS A 19 11.18 -3.64 15.37
N ARG A 20 10.25 -4.23 16.15
CA ARG A 20 8.88 -4.49 15.68
C ARG A 20 8.12 -3.19 15.43
N ASP A 21 8.26 -2.20 16.32
CA ASP A 21 7.65 -0.87 16.15
C ASP A 21 8.15 -0.11 14.90
N ALA A 22 9.40 -0.32 14.50
CA ALA A 22 9.97 0.29 13.29
C ALA A 22 9.45 -0.39 12.00
N TYR A 23 9.16 -1.69 12.08
CA TYR A 23 8.60 -2.51 11.01
C TYR A 23 7.12 -2.17 10.75
N ASP A 24 6.33 -1.98 11.81
CA ASP A 24 4.88 -1.71 11.73
C ASP A 24 4.53 -0.35 11.10
N ARG A 25 5.44 0.63 11.15
CA ARG A 25 5.16 2.01 10.67
C ARG A 25 5.54 2.23 9.21
N HIS A 26 6.42 1.39 8.69
CA HIS A 26 6.95 1.54 7.33
C HIS A 26 5.91 1.14 6.28
N CYS A 27 5.09 0.11 6.55
CA CYS A 27 4.11 -0.39 5.58
C CYS A 27 3.07 0.65 5.15
N PHE A 28 2.64 1.52 6.08
CA PHE A 28 1.74 2.63 5.78
C PHE A 28 2.39 3.68 4.89
N VAL A 29 3.65 4.05 5.18
CA VAL A 29 4.39 5.03 4.38
C VAL A 29 4.62 4.50 2.97
N MET A 30 5.00 3.23 2.84
CA MET A 30 5.26 2.61 1.54
C MET A 30 4.01 2.46 0.71
N SER A 31 2.92 1.97 1.29
CA SER A 31 1.63 1.84 0.60
C SER A 31 1.12 3.20 0.14
N ARG A 32 1.20 4.22 1.02
CA ARG A 32 0.83 5.61 0.70
C ARG A 32 1.70 6.16 -0.43
N THR A 33 3.01 5.96 -0.35
CA THR A 33 3.97 6.48 -1.34
C THR A 33 3.70 5.85 -2.70
N ALA A 34 3.55 4.52 -2.77
CA ALA A 34 3.22 3.84 -4.03
C ALA A 34 1.92 4.38 -4.66
N LEU A 35 0.87 4.60 -3.84
CA LEU A 35 -0.37 5.23 -4.31
C LEU A 35 -0.15 6.67 -4.81
N GLN A 36 0.61 7.49 -4.08
CA GLN A 36 0.89 8.88 -4.47
C GLN A 36 1.67 8.95 -5.78
N PHE A 37 2.69 8.11 -5.97
CA PHE A 37 3.41 8.03 -7.23
C PHE A 37 2.49 7.56 -8.37
N LYS A 38 1.60 6.60 -8.11
CA LYS A 38 0.61 6.18 -9.12
C LYS A 38 -0.29 7.34 -9.58
N LYS A 39 -0.71 8.17 -8.65
CA LYS A 39 -1.67 9.26 -8.89
C LYS A 39 -1.03 10.52 -9.48
N PHE A 40 0.20 10.83 -9.08
CA PHE A 40 0.78 12.17 -9.25
C PHE A 40 2.10 12.18 -10.01
N ALA A 41 2.67 11.03 -10.35
CA ALA A 41 3.93 10.94 -11.07
C ALA A 41 3.75 10.29 -12.45
N ARG A 42 4.55 10.74 -13.42
CA ARG A 42 4.76 10.05 -14.70
C ARG A 42 6.24 9.85 -14.96
N PHE A 43 6.60 8.73 -15.55
CA PHE A 43 7.99 8.34 -15.77
C PHE A 43 8.36 8.46 -17.26
N GLU A 44 9.51 9.07 -17.54
CA GLU A 44 10.01 9.27 -18.90
C GLU A 44 11.38 8.58 -19.08
N PRO A 45 11.42 7.30 -19.51
CA PRO A 45 12.64 6.50 -19.50
C PRO A 45 13.72 6.99 -20.48
N ARG A 46 13.35 7.79 -21.49
CA ARG A 46 14.28 8.28 -22.53
C ARG A 46 14.86 9.67 -22.24
N SER A 47 14.38 10.32 -21.17
CA SER A 47 14.83 11.65 -20.77
C SER A 47 16.03 11.54 -19.82
N THR A 48 16.88 12.57 -19.76
CA THR A 48 18.06 12.59 -18.88
C THR A 48 17.64 12.58 -17.40
N PRO A 49 18.17 11.67 -16.56
CA PRO A 49 17.95 11.71 -15.12
C PRO A 49 18.29 13.06 -14.49
N LEU A 50 17.60 13.38 -13.40
CA LEU A 50 17.87 14.60 -12.62
C LEU A 50 19.10 14.40 -11.72
N ASP A 51 19.72 15.51 -11.31
CA ASP A 51 20.59 15.51 -10.15
C ASP A 51 19.81 15.15 -8.86
N ASP A 52 20.52 14.72 -7.83
CA ASP A 52 19.91 14.25 -6.58
C ASP A 52 19.07 15.32 -5.87
N ALA A 53 19.45 16.60 -5.93
CA ALA A 53 18.70 17.67 -5.28
C ALA A 53 17.35 17.91 -5.97
N SER A 54 17.37 17.96 -7.30
CA SER A 54 16.20 18.05 -8.17
C SER A 54 15.30 16.82 -8.03
N LEU A 55 15.87 15.62 -7.98
CA LEU A 55 15.13 14.37 -7.77
C LEU A 55 14.44 14.36 -6.39
N ALA A 56 15.16 14.73 -5.33
CA ALA A 56 14.59 14.83 -3.98
C ALA A 56 13.44 15.84 -3.92
N ALA A 57 13.55 16.98 -4.60
CA ALA A 57 12.48 17.97 -4.68
C ALA A 57 11.22 17.39 -5.33
N ARG A 58 11.36 16.60 -6.41
CA ARG A 58 10.22 15.93 -7.06
C ARG A 58 9.61 14.83 -6.21
N ILE A 59 10.42 14.01 -5.53
CA ILE A 59 9.92 12.99 -4.58
C ILE A 59 9.05 13.67 -3.53
N ARG A 60 9.54 14.75 -2.90
CA ARG A 60 8.76 15.51 -1.91
C ARG A 60 7.51 16.17 -2.52
N ALA A 61 7.58 16.63 -3.76
CA ALA A 61 6.41 17.22 -4.43
C ALA A 61 5.28 16.19 -4.61
N VAL A 62 5.61 14.93 -4.95
CA VAL A 62 4.66 13.82 -5.00
C VAL A 62 4.14 13.47 -3.61
N THR A 63 5.03 13.26 -2.63
CA THR A 63 4.64 12.75 -1.30
C THR A 63 3.91 13.77 -0.43
N ARG A 64 3.95 15.06 -0.79
CA ARG A 64 3.12 16.10 -0.17
C ARG A 64 1.68 16.14 -0.70
N GLN A 65 1.39 15.53 -1.85
CA GLN A 65 0.02 15.47 -2.36
C GLN A 65 -0.86 14.61 -1.46
N ALA A 66 -2.11 15.01 -1.26
CA ALA A 66 -3.04 14.23 -0.45
C ALA A 66 -3.33 12.87 -1.10
N ALA A 67 -3.07 11.76 -0.40
CA ALA A 67 -3.27 10.42 -0.94
C ALA A 67 -4.74 10.12 -1.32
N TRP A 68 -5.69 10.80 -0.67
CA TRP A 68 -7.13 10.71 -0.96
C TRP A 68 -7.59 11.64 -2.10
N ALA A 69 -6.72 12.51 -2.63
CA ALA A 69 -7.07 13.34 -3.78
C ALA A 69 -7.21 12.48 -5.05
N GLU A 70 -7.98 12.98 -6.02
CA GLU A 70 -8.10 12.35 -7.33
C GLU A 70 -6.75 12.30 -8.05
N PRO A 71 -6.49 11.28 -8.90
CA PRO A 71 -5.29 11.25 -9.73
C PRO A 71 -5.19 12.49 -10.61
N LEU A 72 -3.97 13.02 -10.79
CA LEU A 72 -3.76 14.08 -11.76
C LEU A 72 -3.92 13.52 -13.19
N PRO A 73 -4.47 14.33 -14.13
CA PRO A 73 -4.37 14.07 -15.56
C PRO A 73 -2.92 13.81 -15.96
N ASP A 74 -2.68 12.92 -16.93
CA ASP A 74 -1.33 12.46 -17.24
C ASP A 74 -0.38 13.62 -17.59
N ASN A 75 -0.83 14.61 -18.34
CA ASN A 75 -0.06 15.81 -18.71
C ASN A 75 0.27 16.75 -17.54
N GLU A 76 -0.41 16.62 -16.40
CA GLU A 76 -0.19 17.43 -15.19
C GLU A 76 0.67 16.71 -14.13
N ARG A 77 0.96 15.42 -14.35
CA ARG A 77 1.76 14.63 -13.40
C ARG A 77 3.21 15.09 -13.35
N ILE A 78 3.78 15.01 -12.15
CA ILE A 78 5.18 15.32 -11.88
C ILE A 78 6.05 14.32 -12.64
N VAL A 79 6.90 14.83 -13.53
CA VAL A 79 7.74 13.99 -14.40
C VAL A 79 8.91 13.42 -13.61
N PHE A 80 9.29 12.17 -13.86
CA PHE A 80 10.53 11.56 -13.39
C PHE A 80 11.30 11.03 -14.60
N PRO A 81 12.30 11.77 -15.10
CA PRO A 81 13.05 11.39 -16.29
C PRO A 81 14.11 10.35 -15.96
N GLY A 82 14.44 9.51 -16.93
CA GLY A 82 15.54 8.54 -16.85
C GLY A 82 15.18 7.21 -16.18
N TYR A 83 13.91 7.00 -15.85
CA TYR A 83 13.43 5.75 -15.27
C TYR A 83 12.12 5.36 -15.96
N LYS A 84 11.87 4.05 -16.05
CA LYS A 84 10.62 3.48 -16.57
C LYS A 84 9.49 3.55 -15.55
N GLU A 85 9.84 3.39 -14.27
CA GLU A 85 8.87 3.25 -13.18
C GLU A 85 9.50 3.49 -11.81
N LEU A 86 8.65 3.61 -10.79
CA LEU A 86 9.06 3.85 -9.39
C LEU A 86 10.03 2.80 -8.87
N LYS A 87 9.84 1.53 -9.27
CA LYS A 87 10.68 0.40 -8.87
C LYS A 87 12.13 0.61 -9.29
N GLU A 88 12.33 1.02 -10.54
CA GLU A 88 13.66 1.27 -11.11
C GLU A 88 14.33 2.47 -10.44
N MET A 89 13.61 3.60 -10.34
CA MET A 89 14.12 4.81 -9.68
C MET A 89 14.52 4.53 -8.22
N SER A 90 13.72 3.75 -7.50
CA SER A 90 13.97 3.44 -6.09
C SER A 90 15.11 2.43 -5.90
N LYS A 91 15.39 1.61 -6.92
CA LYS A 91 16.58 0.76 -6.93
C LYS A 91 17.85 1.59 -7.13
N ALA A 92 17.79 2.60 -7.99
CA ALA A 92 18.93 3.48 -8.29
C ALA A 92 19.22 4.50 -7.16
N HIS A 93 18.18 5.08 -6.55
CA HIS A 93 18.31 6.16 -5.56
C HIS A 93 17.66 5.79 -4.21
N ARG A 94 17.96 4.59 -3.71
CA ARG A 94 17.32 4.00 -2.52
C ARG A 94 17.31 4.94 -1.31
N GLU A 95 18.48 5.43 -0.92
CA GLU A 95 18.64 6.30 0.26
C GLU A 95 17.90 7.63 0.07
N LEU A 96 18.00 8.21 -1.12
CA LEU A 96 17.31 9.45 -1.47
C LEU A 96 15.79 9.30 -1.35
N VAL A 97 15.23 8.20 -1.83
CA VAL A 97 13.79 7.92 -1.70
C VAL A 97 13.41 7.80 -0.23
N GLN A 98 14.13 6.99 0.55
CA GLN A 98 13.85 6.77 1.97
C GLN A 98 13.85 8.08 2.77
N LEU A 99 14.81 8.97 2.51
CA LEU A 99 14.91 10.27 3.18
C LEU A 99 13.78 11.25 2.81
N ASN A 100 13.10 11.05 1.67
CA ASN A 100 12.18 12.04 1.11
C ASN A 100 10.70 11.60 1.04
N ILE A 101 10.37 10.36 1.41
CA ILE A 101 8.98 9.86 1.45
C ILE A 101 8.24 10.18 2.77
N GLY A 102 8.95 10.79 3.72
CA GLY A 102 8.44 11.24 5.01
C GLY A 102 8.35 10.14 6.07
N HIS A 103 8.28 10.53 7.34
CA HIS A 103 8.17 9.60 8.46
C HIS A 103 6.75 9.02 8.59
N GLY A 104 6.62 7.78 9.12
CA GLY A 104 5.33 7.10 9.32
C GLY A 104 4.50 7.60 10.50
N TRP A 105 5.06 8.45 11.35
CA TRP A 105 4.41 8.94 12.58
C TRP A 105 3.12 9.77 12.36
N PRO A 106 2.95 10.62 11.32
CA PRO A 106 1.69 11.32 11.04
C PRO A 106 0.61 10.42 10.42
N SER A 107 0.97 9.21 10.01
CA SER A 107 0.03 8.21 9.47
C SER A 107 -0.59 7.36 10.59
N TYR A 108 0.10 7.18 11.72
CA TYR A 108 -0.35 6.34 12.84
C TYR A 108 -1.22 7.09 13.85
N PHE A 109 -0.93 8.37 14.13
CA PHE A 109 -1.76 9.24 14.99
C PHE A 109 -2.97 9.84 14.27
N ARG A 110 -3.57 9.08 13.35
CA ARG A 110 -4.85 9.45 12.75
C ARG A 110 -5.97 8.81 13.53
N VAL A 111 -7.06 9.57 13.68
CA VAL A 111 -8.36 9.14 14.22
C VAL A 111 -8.87 7.81 13.59
N SER A 112 -8.33 7.40 12.44
CA SER A 112 -8.50 6.07 11.82
C SER A 112 -8.35 4.89 12.78
N ASN A 113 -7.37 4.89 13.70
CA ASN A 113 -7.22 3.76 14.62
C ASN A 113 -8.40 3.66 15.61
N ALA A 114 -8.99 4.79 16.02
CA ALA A 114 -10.20 4.80 16.82
C ALA A 114 -11.43 4.29 16.03
N ARG A 115 -11.49 4.55 14.71
CA ARG A 115 -12.58 4.03 13.85
C ARG A 115 -12.61 2.50 13.76
N MET A 116 -11.49 1.81 13.97
CA MET A 116 -11.46 0.34 14.02
C MET A 116 -12.36 -0.24 15.11
N ILE A 117 -12.58 0.51 16.19
CA ILE A 117 -13.45 0.15 17.32
C ILE A 117 -14.93 0.45 17.00
N PHE A 118 -15.21 1.42 16.12
CA PHE A 118 -16.58 1.90 15.82
C PHE A 118 -17.14 1.42 14.46
N GLN A 119 -16.35 0.74 13.62
CA GLN A 119 -16.72 0.30 12.27
C GLN A 119 -16.85 -1.24 12.16
N ASP A 120 -17.18 -1.90 13.26
CA ASP A 120 -17.39 -3.35 13.36
C ASP A 120 -18.82 -3.81 12.99
N GLY A 121 -19.69 -2.88 12.58
CA GLY A 121 -21.08 -3.17 12.25
C GLY A 121 -21.25 -4.23 11.15
N THR A 122 -22.37 -4.95 11.23
CA THR A 122 -22.77 -5.98 10.27
C THR A 122 -22.70 -5.44 8.82
N GLY A 123 -22.02 -6.20 7.96
CA GLY A 123 -21.81 -5.88 6.56
C GLY A 123 -20.76 -4.82 6.22
N TYR A 124 -19.95 -4.35 7.18
CA TYR A 124 -18.83 -3.45 6.84
C TYR A 124 -17.84 -4.10 5.87
N GLN A 125 -17.48 -5.37 6.10
CA GLN A 125 -16.53 -6.08 5.23
C GLN A 125 -17.07 -6.24 3.80
N GLU A 126 -18.37 -6.48 3.63
CA GLU A 126 -19.02 -6.51 2.31
C GLU A 126 -19.04 -5.15 1.62
N ARG A 127 -19.33 -4.07 2.37
CA ARG A 127 -19.24 -2.71 1.81
C ARG A 127 -17.80 -2.38 1.41
N THR A 128 -16.82 -2.85 2.17
CA THR A 128 -15.39 -2.71 1.84
C THR A 128 -15.03 -3.52 0.59
N HIS A 129 -15.54 -4.75 0.47
CA HIS A 129 -15.41 -5.59 -0.73
C HIS A 129 -16.01 -4.93 -1.97
N ALA A 130 -17.23 -4.41 -1.89
CA ALA A 130 -17.87 -3.68 -2.99
C ALA A 130 -17.06 -2.43 -3.39
N ARG A 131 -16.52 -1.68 -2.42
CA ARG A 131 -15.66 -0.51 -2.68
C ARG A 131 -14.33 -0.90 -3.33
N LEU A 132 -13.73 -1.98 -2.86
CA LEU A 132 -12.50 -2.53 -3.44
C LEU A 132 -12.72 -2.87 -4.91
N ASN A 133 -13.77 -3.65 -5.21
CA ASN A 133 -14.12 -4.01 -6.58
C ASN A 133 -14.41 -2.79 -7.46
N ALA A 134 -15.15 -1.82 -6.94
CA ALA A 134 -15.42 -0.59 -7.67
C ALA A 134 -14.15 0.22 -7.97
N ALA A 135 -13.19 0.29 -7.03
CA ALA A 135 -11.91 0.96 -7.24
C ALA A 135 -11.07 0.24 -8.32
N LEU A 136 -10.93 -1.08 -8.20
CA LEU A 136 -10.17 -1.88 -9.17
C LEU A 136 -10.80 -1.82 -10.57
N ALA A 137 -12.13 -1.80 -10.68
CA ALA A 137 -12.83 -1.65 -11.96
C ALA A 137 -12.55 -0.30 -12.65
N ARG A 138 -12.18 0.75 -11.89
CA ARG A 138 -11.72 2.05 -12.44
C ARG A 138 -10.22 2.10 -12.70
N GLY A 139 -9.49 1.01 -12.49
CA GLY A 139 -8.02 0.95 -12.59
C GLY A 139 -7.31 1.68 -11.44
N GLU A 140 -8.00 1.94 -10.34
CA GLU A 140 -7.44 2.55 -9.13
C GLU A 140 -6.81 1.49 -8.22
N LEU A 141 -5.96 1.95 -7.31
CA LEU A 141 -5.37 1.12 -6.26
C LEU A 141 -6.15 1.31 -4.95
N PHE A 142 -6.14 0.28 -4.10
CA PHE A 142 -6.84 0.30 -2.82
C PHE A 142 -5.89 0.01 -1.67
N ILE A 143 -5.65 1.00 -0.81
CA ILE A 143 -4.85 0.78 0.41
C ILE A 143 -5.75 0.15 1.46
N ALA A 144 -5.40 -1.07 1.85
CA ALA A 144 -6.08 -1.86 2.85
C ALA A 144 -5.24 -1.91 4.13
N PHE A 145 -5.89 -1.68 5.25
CA PHE A 145 -5.38 -2.00 6.57
C PHE A 145 -5.95 -3.35 7.02
N LEU A 146 -5.06 -4.29 7.30
CA LEU A 146 -5.36 -5.66 7.70
C LEU A 146 -5.20 -5.82 9.20
N THR A 147 -6.23 -6.34 9.86
CA THR A 147 -6.18 -6.67 11.29
C THR A 147 -7.00 -7.88 11.69
N THR A 148 -6.57 -8.58 12.73
CA THR A 148 -7.33 -9.63 13.42
C THR A 148 -7.87 -9.17 14.77
N TYR A 149 -8.17 -7.87 14.91
CA TYR A 149 -8.81 -7.32 16.12
C TYR A 149 -9.91 -8.25 16.66
N PRO A 150 -9.92 -8.57 17.98
CA PRO A 150 -9.09 -7.99 19.04
C PRO A 150 -7.75 -8.70 19.29
N ARG A 151 -7.41 -9.76 18.55
CA ARG A 151 -6.19 -10.56 18.80
C ARG A 151 -4.92 -9.92 18.27
N PHE A 152 -5.04 -8.96 17.34
CA PHE A 152 -3.93 -8.19 16.75
C PHE A 152 -2.74 -9.04 16.27
N SER A 153 -2.99 -10.24 15.76
CA SER A 153 -1.97 -11.08 15.12
C SER A 153 -1.49 -10.53 13.77
N ILE A 154 -2.17 -9.52 13.22
CA ILE A 154 -1.71 -8.69 12.11
C ILE A 154 -2.21 -7.25 12.32
N ASN A 155 -1.38 -6.28 11.97
CA ASN A 155 -1.64 -4.84 12.04
C ASN A 155 -0.86 -4.18 10.90
N HIS A 156 -1.34 -4.36 9.67
CA HIS A 156 -0.50 -4.16 8.48
C HIS A 156 -1.21 -3.41 7.36
N SER A 157 -0.50 -2.50 6.70
CA SER A 157 -1.00 -1.78 5.52
C SER A 157 -0.45 -2.41 4.25
N VAL A 158 -1.36 -2.73 3.34
CA VAL A 158 -1.06 -3.30 2.03
C VAL A 158 -1.75 -2.52 0.91
N LEU A 159 -1.29 -2.70 -0.32
CA LEU A 159 -1.84 -2.06 -1.51
C LEU A 159 -2.43 -3.12 -2.44
N ILE A 160 -3.74 -3.15 -2.59
CA ILE A 160 -4.46 -4.04 -3.50
C ILE A 160 -4.57 -3.37 -4.87
N TYR A 161 -4.25 -4.09 -5.93
CA TYR A 161 -4.09 -3.48 -7.26
C TYR A 161 -4.72 -4.28 -8.42
N GLU A 162 -5.15 -5.52 -8.17
CA GLU A 162 -5.71 -6.37 -9.23
C GLU A 162 -6.64 -7.41 -8.64
N LEU A 163 -7.79 -7.61 -9.29
CA LEU A 163 -8.68 -8.75 -9.08
C LEU A 163 -8.37 -9.77 -10.18
N LYS A 164 -7.99 -11.00 -9.80
CA LYS A 164 -7.66 -12.06 -10.76
C LYS A 164 -8.93 -12.45 -11.54
N SER A 165 -8.86 -12.37 -12.86
CA SER A 165 -10.00 -12.60 -13.76
C SER A 165 -10.52 -14.04 -13.78
N SER A 166 -9.78 -14.99 -13.20
CA SER A 166 -10.16 -16.40 -13.12
C SER A 166 -10.03 -16.87 -11.68
N SER A 167 -11.15 -16.98 -10.98
CA SER A 167 -11.17 -17.74 -9.74
C SER A 167 -11.46 -19.20 -10.06
N PRO A 168 -10.62 -20.16 -9.63
CA PRO A 168 -10.92 -21.59 -9.77
C PRO A 168 -12.19 -21.99 -8.99
N ASN A 169 -12.56 -21.20 -7.99
CA ASN A 169 -13.63 -21.49 -7.06
C ASN A 169 -14.73 -20.43 -7.19
N PRO A 170 -15.92 -20.79 -7.73
CA PRO A 170 -17.07 -19.91 -7.73
C PRO A 170 -17.35 -19.35 -6.33
N GLY A 171 -17.53 -18.04 -6.22
CA GLY A 171 -17.80 -17.37 -4.93
C GLY A 171 -16.57 -17.01 -4.10
N VAL A 172 -15.35 -17.21 -4.61
CA VAL A 172 -14.12 -16.70 -4.02
C VAL A 172 -13.47 -15.70 -4.96
N ASP A 173 -13.27 -14.46 -4.52
CA ASP A 173 -12.47 -13.50 -5.28
C ASP A 173 -11.01 -13.56 -4.82
N HIS A 174 -10.08 -13.47 -5.77
CA HIS A 174 -8.65 -13.45 -5.49
C HIS A 174 -8.04 -12.12 -5.92
N TYR A 175 -7.42 -11.42 -4.99
CA TYR A 175 -6.77 -10.15 -5.22
C TYR A 175 -5.27 -10.27 -5.11
N LEU A 176 -4.56 -9.58 -6.01
CA LEU A 176 -3.13 -9.38 -5.86
C LEU A 176 -2.84 -8.13 -5.03
N VAL A 177 -1.87 -8.29 -4.15
CA VAL A 177 -1.52 -7.33 -3.11
C VAL A 177 -0.02 -7.04 -3.17
N TYR A 178 0.36 -5.77 -3.18
CA TYR A 178 1.69 -5.36 -2.77
C TYR A 178 1.73 -5.23 -1.26
N ASP A 179 2.60 -6.04 -0.68
CA ASP A 179 2.94 -6.01 0.72
C ASP A 179 4.34 -5.38 0.86
N PRO A 180 4.48 -4.23 1.54
CA PRO A 180 5.77 -3.58 1.77
C PRO A 180 6.81 -4.43 2.52
N ASN A 181 6.38 -5.42 3.30
CA ASN A 181 7.26 -6.36 4.00
C ASN A 181 7.72 -7.49 3.09
N HIS A 182 7.06 -7.64 1.94
CA HIS A 182 7.33 -8.64 0.92
C HIS A 182 7.42 -8.04 -0.48
N PRO A 183 8.34 -7.10 -0.71
CA PRO A 183 8.42 -6.37 -1.97
C PRO A 183 8.89 -7.24 -3.15
N GLU A 184 9.42 -8.43 -2.88
CA GLU A 184 9.93 -9.36 -3.88
C GLU A 184 8.84 -10.01 -4.73
N SER A 185 7.63 -10.20 -4.17
CA SER A 185 6.54 -10.89 -4.85
C SER A 185 5.17 -10.43 -4.36
N PRO A 186 4.16 -10.37 -5.23
CA PRO A 186 2.80 -10.09 -4.80
C PRO A 186 2.30 -11.13 -3.78
N ARG A 187 1.38 -10.69 -2.93
CA ARG A 187 0.65 -11.54 -1.98
C ARG A 187 -0.80 -11.69 -2.39
N ASP A 188 -1.45 -12.73 -1.89
CA ASP A 188 -2.85 -13.00 -2.14
C ASP A 188 -3.74 -12.57 -0.95
N LEU A 189 -4.78 -11.81 -1.27
CA LEU A 189 -5.93 -11.58 -0.40
C LEU A 189 -7.14 -12.23 -1.08
N THR A 190 -7.98 -12.91 -0.31
CA THR A 190 -9.20 -13.52 -0.83
C THR A 190 -10.43 -12.99 -0.14
N TRP A 191 -11.55 -13.03 -0.85
CA TRP A 191 -12.89 -12.78 -0.31
C TRP A 191 -13.76 -14.02 -0.51
N SER A 192 -14.38 -14.51 0.56
CA SER A 192 -15.38 -15.57 0.52
C SER A 192 -16.78 -14.96 0.54
N ALA A 193 -17.56 -15.17 -0.51
CA ALA A 193 -18.97 -14.73 -0.55
C ALA A 193 -19.84 -15.50 0.45
N HIS A 194 -19.51 -16.78 0.71
CA HIS A 194 -20.18 -17.61 1.70
C HIS A 194 -19.97 -17.08 3.12
N ASP A 195 -18.71 -16.81 3.49
CA ASP A 195 -18.36 -16.39 4.85
C ASP A 195 -18.46 -14.88 5.06
N ARG A 196 -18.66 -14.12 3.96
CA ARG A 196 -18.67 -12.64 3.91
C ARG A 196 -17.42 -12.06 4.59
N ALA A 197 -16.28 -12.67 4.32
CA ALA A 197 -15.03 -12.43 5.02
C ALA A 197 -13.82 -12.44 4.10
N PHE A 198 -12.80 -11.65 4.48
CA PHE A 198 -11.50 -11.68 3.83
C PHE A 198 -10.56 -12.67 4.52
N SER A 199 -9.67 -13.25 3.73
CA SER A 199 -8.52 -14.00 4.24
C SER A 199 -7.23 -13.52 3.57
N TYR A 200 -6.18 -13.38 4.36
CA TYR A 200 -4.85 -13.05 3.87
C TYR A 200 -3.98 -14.32 3.87
N GLN A 201 -3.12 -14.44 2.86
CA GLN A 201 -2.21 -15.57 2.77
C GLN A 201 -1.30 -15.68 4.00
N LYS A 202 -0.80 -16.90 4.24
CA LYS A 202 0.24 -17.12 5.25
C LYS A 202 1.54 -16.46 4.83
N ASP A 203 2.22 -15.84 5.78
CA ASP A 203 3.61 -15.41 5.65
C ASP A 203 4.42 -15.80 6.91
N TRP A 204 5.57 -15.18 7.14
CA TRP A 204 6.44 -15.51 8.26
C TRP A 204 6.01 -14.86 9.58
N ASP A 205 5.23 -13.78 9.52
CA ASP A 205 4.72 -13.02 10.67
C ASP A 205 3.23 -13.31 10.95
N PHE A 206 2.49 -13.76 9.94
CA PHE A 206 1.07 -14.04 9.98
C PHE A 206 0.79 -15.47 9.54
N ILE A 207 0.07 -16.21 10.40
CA ILE A 207 -0.27 -17.62 10.17
C ILE A 207 -1.18 -17.86 8.95
N GLY A 208 -1.73 -16.80 8.37
CA GLY A 208 -2.72 -16.85 7.30
C GLY A 208 -4.15 -16.99 7.82
N GLY A 209 -5.10 -16.72 6.94
CA GLY A 209 -6.53 -16.86 7.21
C GLY A 209 -7.23 -15.52 7.46
N PHE A 210 -8.28 -15.56 8.28
CA PHE A 210 -9.22 -14.46 8.45
C PHE A 210 -8.53 -13.12 8.79
N VAL A 211 -8.93 -12.07 8.09
CA VAL A 211 -8.57 -10.68 8.40
C VAL A 211 -9.77 -9.76 8.24
N ARG A 212 -9.80 -8.69 9.02
CA ARG A 212 -10.64 -7.53 8.77
C ARG A 212 -9.88 -6.56 7.89
N VAL A 213 -10.53 -6.10 6.83
CA VAL A 213 -9.99 -5.11 5.91
C VAL A 213 -10.67 -3.77 6.16
N TYR A 214 -9.87 -2.71 6.30
CA TYR A 214 -10.33 -1.32 6.34
C TYR A 214 -9.66 -0.52 5.24
N GLN A 215 -10.41 0.35 4.56
CA GLN A 215 -9.81 1.26 3.59
C GLN A 215 -9.07 2.39 4.30
N VAL A 216 -7.82 2.64 3.91
CA VAL A 216 -7.05 3.81 4.35
C VAL A 216 -6.86 4.75 3.15
N TYR A 217 -6.80 6.06 3.42
CA TYR A 217 -6.60 7.11 2.41
C TYR A 217 -7.66 7.18 1.31
N GLY A 218 -8.86 6.64 1.52
CA GLY A 218 -9.99 6.79 0.60
C GLY A 218 -10.76 8.10 0.77
N LYS A 219 -10.58 8.82 1.89
CA LYS A 219 -11.25 10.09 2.21
C LYS A 219 -10.36 11.02 3.04
N PRO A 220 -10.62 12.34 3.02
CA PRO A 220 -10.00 13.26 3.97
C PRO A 220 -10.23 12.80 5.41
N LEU A 221 -9.21 12.93 6.26
CA LEU A 221 -9.28 12.56 7.69
C LEU A 221 -9.63 11.08 7.94
N GLN A 222 -9.33 10.20 6.99
CA GLN A 222 -9.04 8.79 7.27
C GLN A 222 -7.60 8.68 7.75
#